data_AF-A0A965LI16-F1
#
_entry.id   AF-A0A965LI16-F1
#
_cell.length_a   1.000
_cell.length_b   1.000
_cell.length_c   1.000
_cell.angle_alpha   90.00
_cell.angle_beta   90.00
_cell.angle_gamma   90.00
#
_symmetry.space_group_name_H-M   'P 1'
#
loop_
_entity.id
_entity.type
_entity.pdbx_description
1 polymer ?
#
loop_
_entity_poly.entity_id
_entity_poly.type
_entity_poly.pdbx_seq_one_letter_code
_entity_poly.pdbx_strand_id
1 'polypeptide(L)' 'MYRADGWEGELVETDEAKPFWMGTDQIPYERMWADDAYWMPKLLAGEKFRGWFEFDGERMEWSKMEKA' A
#
# COMPACT_ATOMS: atom_id res chain seq x y z
N MET A 1 0.83 -5.75 -7.99
CA MET A 1 1.47 -5.64 -6.66
C MET A 1 2.80 -6.34 -6.69
N TYR A 2 3.88 -5.61 -6.43
CA TYR A 2 5.25 -6.12 -6.39
C TYR A 2 5.87 -5.82 -5.03
N ARG A 3 6.84 -6.64 -4.61
CA ARG A 3 7.62 -6.47 -3.38
C ARG A 3 9.08 -6.80 -3.68
N ALA A 4 9.99 -6.03 -3.12
CA ALA A 4 11.43 -6.28 -3.14
C ALA A 4 11.97 -6.21 -1.70
N ASP A 5 13.06 -6.91 -1.43
CA ASP A 5 13.77 -6.94 -0.15
C ASP A 5 15.19 -6.35 -0.24
N GLY A 6 15.61 -5.89 -1.42
CA GLY A 6 16.87 -5.23 -1.67
C GLY A 6 16.71 -4.00 -2.57
N TRP A 7 17.55 -2.99 -2.34
CA TRP A 7 17.65 -1.79 -3.16
C TRP A 7 19.09 -1.26 -3.16
N GLU A 8 19.42 -0.43 -4.14
CA GLU A 8 20.68 0.31 -4.23
C GLU A 8 20.38 1.79 -4.52
N GLY A 9 21.28 2.69 -4.12
CA GLY A 9 21.12 4.14 -4.26
C GLY A 9 20.51 4.84 -3.05
N GLU A 10 20.22 6.13 -3.20
CA GLU A 10 19.66 7.00 -2.16
C GLU A 10 18.22 7.42 -2.50
N LEU A 11 17.41 7.67 -1.47
CA LEU A 11 16.06 8.23 -1.63
C LEU A 11 16.16 9.69 -2.06
N VAL A 12 15.51 10.06 -3.17
CA VAL A 12 15.54 11.42 -3.72
C VAL A 12 14.11 11.94 -3.86
N GLU A 13 13.87 13.16 -3.36
CA GLU A 13 12.61 13.88 -3.55
C GLU A 13 12.46 14.33 -5.01
N THR A 14 11.24 14.20 -5.53
CA THR A 14 10.85 14.64 -6.87
C THR A 14 9.64 15.57 -6.78
N ASP A 15 9.24 16.17 -7.90
CA ASP A 15 8.03 16.99 -7.97
C ASP A 15 6.75 16.22 -7.59
N GLU A 16 6.78 14.88 -7.68
CA GLU A 16 5.65 14.01 -7.38
C GLU A 16 5.71 13.40 -5.98
N ALA A 17 6.91 13.09 -5.47
CA ALA A 17 7.06 12.28 -4.27
C ALA A 17 8.22 12.73 -3.38
N LYS A 18 7.97 12.71 -2.06
CA LYS A 18 8.98 12.89 -1.02
C LYS A 18 9.17 11.59 -0.25
N PRO A 19 10.10 10.71 -0.69
CA PRO A 19 10.25 9.40 -0.09
C PRO A 19 10.85 9.47 1.32
N PHE A 20 10.44 8.55 2.19
CA PHE A 20 10.98 8.39 3.53
C PHE A 20 10.85 6.94 3.98
N TRP A 21 11.65 6.56 4.97
CA TRP A 21 11.57 5.25 5.62
C TRP A 21 10.72 5.30 6.88
N MET A 22 9.97 4.22 7.13
CA MET A 22 9.28 4.01 8.39
C MET A 22 9.17 2.52 8.72
N GLY A 23 8.96 2.19 10.00
CA GLY A 23 8.68 0.81 10.41
C GLY A 23 7.38 0.31 9.80
N THR A 24 7.33 -0.97 9.43
CA THR A 24 6.13 -1.61 8.86
C THR A 24 4.97 -1.67 9.85
N ASP A 25 5.26 -1.59 11.14
CA ASP A 25 4.31 -1.48 12.25
C ASP A 25 3.84 -0.05 12.53
N GLN A 26 4.45 0.94 11.89
CA GLN A 26 4.16 2.37 12.08
C GLN A 26 3.38 2.99 10.91
N ILE A 27 3.05 2.22 9.88
CA ILE A 27 2.39 2.69 8.65
C ILE A 27 1.11 3.48 9.00
N PRO A 28 0.94 4.71 8.49
CA PRO A 28 -0.11 5.60 8.91
C PRO A 28 -1.33 5.41 8.00
N TYR A 29 -1.98 4.25 8.07
CA TYR A 29 -3.09 3.88 7.18
C TYR A 29 -4.20 4.93 7.09
N GLU A 30 -4.46 5.66 8.18
CA GLU A 30 -5.46 6.74 8.23
C GLU A 30 -5.12 7.95 7.34
N ARG A 31 -3.86 8.07 6.89
CA ARG A 31 -3.36 9.11 5.99
C ARG A 31 -3.12 8.60 4.57
N MET A 32 -3.48 7.35 4.30
CA MET A 32 -3.28 6.66 3.03
C MET A 32 -4.63 6.44 2.34
N TRP A 33 -4.61 5.88 1.14
CA TRP A 33 -5.85 5.49 0.48
C TRP A 33 -6.55 4.41 1.30
N ALA A 34 -7.89 4.44 1.33
CA ALA A 34 -8.67 3.56 2.20
C ALA A 34 -8.45 2.07 1.91
N ASP A 35 -8.11 1.71 0.67
CA ASP A 35 -7.83 0.34 0.26
C ASP A 35 -6.47 -0.18 0.75
N ASP A 36 -5.50 0.70 1.01
CA ASP A 36 -4.15 0.33 1.46
C ASP A 36 -4.18 -0.47 2.77
N ALA A 37 -5.13 -0.14 3.66
CA ALA A 37 -5.37 -0.86 4.90
C ALA A 37 -5.80 -2.33 4.70
N TYR A 38 -6.33 -2.68 3.52
CA TYR A 38 -6.78 -4.03 3.20
C TYR A 38 -5.68 -4.86 2.54
N TRP A 39 -5.02 -4.30 1.54
CA TRP A 39 -4.06 -5.06 0.73
C TRP A 39 -2.64 -5.03 1.29
N MET A 40 -2.21 -3.94 1.94
CA MET A 40 -0.81 -3.78 2.32
C MET A 40 -0.37 -4.72 3.45
N PRO A 41 -1.17 -4.98 4.50
CA PRO A 41 -0.83 -6.00 5.49
C PRO A 41 -0.58 -7.38 4.87
N LYS A 42 -1.36 -7.75 3.85
CA LYS A 42 -1.20 -9.02 3.12
C LYS A 42 0.08 -9.05 2.31
N LEU A 43 0.41 -7.95 1.63
CA LEU A 43 1.65 -7.79 0.88
C LEU A 43 2.87 -7.95 1.81
N LEU A 44 2.84 -7.30 2.97
CA LEU A 44 3.92 -7.36 3.97
C LEU A 44 4.06 -8.77 4.57
N ALA A 45 2.94 -9.48 4.76
CA ALA A 45 2.92 -10.89 5.18
C ALA A 45 3.38 -11.87 4.06
N GLY A 46 3.65 -11.40 2.85
CA GLY A 46 4.04 -12.24 1.71
C GLY A 46 2.90 -13.04 1.08
N GLU A 47 1.66 -12.67 1.36
CA GLU A 47 0.48 -13.33 0.79
C GLU A 47 0.22 -12.84 -0.64
N LYS A 48 -0.26 -13.74 -1.51
CA LYS A 48 -0.82 -13.38 -2.81
C LYS A 48 -2.33 -13.21 -2.71
N PHE A 49 -2.84 -12.17 -3.36
CA PHE A 49 -4.25 -11.81 -3.31
C PHE A 49 -4.75 -11.21 -4.62
N ARG A 50 -6.07 -11.21 -4.79
CA ARG A 50 -6.79 -10.41 -5.77
C ARG A 50 -7.74 -9.49 -5.01
N GLY A 51 -7.75 -8.21 -5.37
CA GLY A 51 -8.55 -7.18 -4.72
C GLY A 51 -9.27 -6.31 -5.75
N TRP A 52 -10.50 -5.94 -5.42
CA TRP A 52 -11.32 -4.99 -6.15
C TRP A 52 -11.83 -3.96 -5.15
N PHE A 53 -11.71 -2.69 -5.50
CA PHE A 53 -12.09 -1.57 -4.65
C PHE A 53 -12.81 -0.55 -5.53
N GLU A 54 -13.97 -0.08 -5.07
CA GLU A 54 -14.79 0.92 -5.74
C GLU A 54 -14.83 2.19 -4.90
N PHE A 55 -14.57 3.32 -5.54
CA PHE A 55 -14.45 4.63 -4.91
C PHE A 55 -15.44 5.62 -5.50
N ASP A 56 -16.07 6.41 -4.62
CA ASP A 56 -16.73 7.68 -4.95
C ASP A 56 -15.89 8.82 -4.36
N GLY A 57 -15.08 9.45 -5.20
CA GLY A 57 -14.05 10.40 -4.75
C GLY A 57 -13.03 9.73 -3.83
N GLU A 58 -12.86 10.27 -2.62
CA GLU A 58 -11.96 9.73 -1.59
C GLU A 58 -12.63 8.63 -0.73
N ARG A 59 -13.94 8.43 -0.88
CA ARG A 59 -14.68 7.44 -0.09
C ARG A 59 -14.72 6.10 -0.81
N MET A 60 -14.27 5.05 -0.13
CA MET A 60 -14.43 3.69 -0.61
C MET A 60 -15.85 3.20 -0.32
N GLU A 61 -16.60 2.86 -1.35
CA GLU A 61 -18.00 2.41 -1.23
C GLU A 61 -18.10 0.90 -1.12
N TRP A 62 -17.22 0.17 -1.82
CA TRP A 62 -17.26 -1.27 -1.86
C TRP A 62 -15.87 -1.86 -2.04
N SER A 63 -15.67 -3.05 -1.48
CA SER A 63 -14.47 -3.83 -1.73
C SER A 63 -14.72 -5.32 -1.69
N LYS A 64 -13.88 -6.07 -2.41
CA LYS A 64 -13.77 -7.52 -2.32
C LYS A 64 -12.30 -7.89 -2.36
N MET A 65 -11.89 -8.79 -1.48
CA MET A 65 -10.57 -9.41 -1.53
C MET A 65 -10.67 -10.92 -1.39
N GLU A 66 -9.85 -11.63 -2.16
CA GLU A 66 -9.71 -13.09 -2.09
C GLU A 66 -8.24 -13.51 -2.22
N LYS A 67 -7.93 -14.72 -1.76
CA LYS A 67 -6.62 -15.33 -1.98
C LYS A 67 -6.43 -15.60 -3.47
N ALA A 68 -5.24 -15.34 -3.98
CA ALA A 68 -4.89 -15.61 -5.37
C ALA A 68 -4.62 -17.10 -5.63
#